data_AF-A0A174UUJ9-F1
#
_entry.id   AF-A0A174UUJ9-F1
#
_cell.length_a   1.000
_cell.length_b   1.000
_cell.length_c   1.000
_cell.angle_alpha   90.00
_cell.angle_beta   90.00
_cell.angle_gamma   90.00
#
_symmetry.space_group_name_H-M   'P 1'
#
loop_
_entity.id
_entity.type
_entity.pdbx_description
1 polymer ?
#
loop_
_entity_poly.entity_id
_entity_poly.type
_entity_poly.pdbx_seq_one_letter_code
_entity_poly.pdbx_strand_id
1 'polypeptide(L)'
;MENGYTLEEAENLIRSAVKIFCEARDEWWEEEGREARRAWPLCLGAAGPYGAYLADGSEYRGNYGITDEQLKEFHKRRVELLHEAGADIILFETVPSLKEAKVEAEIAEEYGYDYWISFSCLSENIICEGTPIAECATTFAKGYPHLKMIGVNCTKPEYITGLIHKIKENCDIPIGVYPNSGEEYDAVKKVWFGKQSALSFEQYAYNYMKSGASAVGGCCTTVAKHVEEVVRAKKRFSEEQK
;
A
#
# COMPACT_ATOMS: atom_id res chain seq x y z
N MET A 1 -31.62 0.54 6.72
CA MET A 1 -30.32 0.30 7.36
C MET A 1 -30.56 -0.68 8.51
N GLU A 2 -30.61 -1.99 8.23
CA GLU A 2 -30.89 -3.01 9.26
C GLU A 2 -29.63 -3.61 9.88
N ASN A 3 -28.43 -3.26 9.38
CA ASN A 3 -27.13 -3.77 9.86
C ASN A 3 -26.09 -2.65 10.10
N GLY A 4 -26.53 -1.43 10.47
CA GLY A 4 -25.61 -0.30 10.62
C GLY A 4 -24.91 -0.31 11.97
N TYR A 5 -23.57 -0.38 11.97
CA TYR A 5 -22.78 0.02 13.14
C TYR A 5 -23.00 1.51 13.42
N THR A 6 -23.06 1.88 14.69
CA THR A 6 -22.90 3.27 15.13
C THR A 6 -21.52 3.80 14.75
N LEU A 7 -21.35 5.13 14.76
CA LEU A 7 -20.04 5.73 14.53
C LEU A 7 -19.00 5.19 15.52
N GLU A 8 -19.34 5.13 16.81
CA GLU A 8 -18.45 4.63 17.85
C GLU A 8 -18.04 3.17 17.61
N GLU A 9 -18.99 2.30 17.24
CA GLU A 9 -18.68 0.91 16.89
C GLU A 9 -17.75 0.83 15.68
N ALA A 10 -17.99 1.62 14.62
CA ALA A 10 -17.14 1.66 13.44
C ALA A 10 -15.72 2.17 13.76
N GLU A 11 -15.58 3.21 14.59
CA GLU A 11 -14.27 3.69 15.03
C GLU A 11 -13.54 2.65 15.89
N ASN A 12 -14.26 1.93 16.75
CA ASN A 12 -13.70 0.87 17.57
C ASN A 12 -13.20 -0.30 16.72
N LEU A 13 -13.85 -0.62 15.60
CA LEU A 13 -13.35 -1.63 14.65
C LEU A 13 -12.01 -1.23 14.04
N ILE A 14 -11.85 0.05 13.67
CA ILE A 14 -10.57 0.58 13.14
C ILE A 14 -9.46 0.43 14.19
N ARG A 15 -9.72 0.84 15.43
CA ARG A 15 -8.75 0.70 16.53
C ARG A 15 -8.41 -0.77 16.81
N SER A 16 -9.41 -1.64 16.76
CA SER A 16 -9.23 -3.07 17.06
C SER A 16 -8.36 -3.76 16.01
N ALA A 17 -8.46 -3.39 14.73
CA ALA A 17 -7.61 -3.94 13.68
C ALA A 17 -6.11 -3.72 13.96
N VAL A 18 -5.75 -2.51 14.39
CA VAL A 18 -4.36 -2.17 14.77
C VAL A 18 -3.93 -2.94 16.03
N LYS A 19 -4.79 -2.98 17.06
CA LYS A 19 -4.49 -3.68 18.31
C LYS A 19 -4.23 -5.18 18.09
N ILE A 20 -5.06 -5.85 17.29
CA ILE A 20 -4.90 -7.27 16.95
C ILE A 20 -3.54 -7.50 16.27
N PHE A 21 -3.14 -6.62 15.35
CA PHE A 21 -1.81 -6.72 14.72
C PHE A 21 -0.70 -6.56 15.75
N CYS A 22 -0.77 -5.54 16.61
CA CYS A 22 0.25 -5.27 17.62
C CYS A 22 0.37 -6.43 18.61
N GLU A 23 -0.74 -7.00 19.07
CA GLU A 23 -0.75 -8.18 19.94
C GLU A 23 -0.07 -9.38 19.27
N ALA A 24 -0.42 -9.70 18.02
CA ALA A 24 0.20 -10.79 17.27
C ALA A 24 1.69 -10.57 17.00
N ARG A 25 2.10 -9.32 16.74
CA ARG A 25 3.51 -8.94 16.57
C ARG A 25 4.28 -9.17 17.86
N ASP A 26 3.74 -8.69 18.98
CA ASP A 26 4.42 -8.72 20.27
C ASP A 26 4.54 -10.17 20.77
N GLU A 27 3.50 -10.98 20.61
CA GLU A 27 3.53 -12.43 20.84
C GLU A 27 4.64 -13.10 20.03
N TRP A 28 4.62 -12.93 18.70
CA TRP A 28 5.65 -13.51 17.82
C TRP A 28 7.07 -13.02 18.16
N TRP A 29 7.23 -11.77 18.58
CA TRP A 29 8.54 -11.23 18.93
C TRP A 29 9.12 -11.89 20.17
N GLU A 30 8.31 -12.07 21.22
CA GLU A 30 8.75 -12.74 22.45
C GLU A 30 8.98 -14.24 22.23
N GLU A 31 8.16 -14.90 21.41
CA GLU A 31 8.26 -16.34 21.16
C GLU A 31 9.43 -16.72 20.25
N GLU A 32 9.68 -15.96 19.17
CA GLU A 32 10.62 -16.36 18.13
C GLU A 32 11.50 -15.21 17.62
N GLY A 33 10.89 -14.04 17.37
CA GLY A 33 11.52 -12.94 16.63
C GLY A 33 12.80 -12.41 17.29
N ARG A 34 12.76 -12.22 18.61
CA ARG A 34 13.88 -11.70 19.41
C ARG A 34 15.06 -12.66 19.44
N GLU A 35 14.83 -13.93 19.75
CA GLU A 35 15.89 -14.95 19.81
C GLU A 35 16.53 -15.15 18.43
N ALA A 36 15.71 -15.19 17.38
CA ALA A 36 16.17 -15.30 15.99
C ALA A 36 16.79 -14.00 15.44
N ARG A 37 16.95 -12.95 16.26
CA ARG A 37 17.52 -11.64 15.90
C ARG A 37 16.90 -11.05 14.64
N ARG A 38 15.59 -11.18 14.52
CA ARG A 38 14.83 -10.63 13.40
C ARG A 38 14.74 -9.11 13.52
N ALA A 39 14.44 -8.44 12.41
CA ALA A 39 14.01 -7.05 12.47
C ALA A 39 12.61 -6.98 13.10
N TRP A 40 12.37 -5.93 13.89
CA TRP A 40 11.05 -5.67 14.48
C TRP A 40 10.02 -5.41 13.36
N PRO A 41 8.87 -6.12 13.34
CA PRO A 41 7.82 -5.89 12.36
C PRO A 41 7.11 -4.54 12.60
N LEU A 42 6.97 -3.72 11.56
CA LEU A 42 6.20 -2.47 11.66
C LEU A 42 4.71 -2.72 11.42
N CYS A 43 3.86 -2.05 12.20
CA CYS A 43 2.42 -1.98 12.00
C CYS A 43 2.11 -0.83 11.03
N LEU A 44 1.63 -1.18 9.83
CA LEU A 44 1.16 -0.22 8.85
C LEU A 44 -0.36 -0.06 8.97
N GLY A 45 -0.81 1.12 9.43
CA GLY A 45 -2.23 1.44 9.56
C GLY A 45 -2.83 1.78 8.20
N ALA A 46 -3.53 0.82 7.59
CA ALA A 46 -4.06 0.97 6.24
C ALA A 46 -5.28 1.91 6.14
N ALA A 47 -5.18 2.89 5.24
CA ALA A 47 -6.24 3.80 4.83
C ALA A 47 -6.43 3.69 3.31
N GLY A 48 -7.50 3.02 2.86
CA GLY A 48 -7.84 2.92 1.44
C GLY A 48 -8.51 4.18 0.88
N PRO A 49 -8.58 4.36 -0.44
CA PRO A 49 -9.06 5.60 -1.06
C PRO A 49 -10.56 5.80 -0.85
N TYR A 50 -11.03 7.01 -1.07
CA TYR A 50 -12.46 7.35 -1.11
C TYR A 50 -13.21 6.50 -2.13
N GLY A 51 -12.58 6.16 -3.27
CA GLY A 51 -13.16 5.28 -4.28
C GLY A 51 -13.61 3.92 -3.73
N ALA A 52 -12.93 3.37 -2.73
CA ALA A 52 -13.30 2.09 -2.13
C ALA A 52 -14.58 2.20 -1.28
N TYR A 53 -14.83 3.36 -0.66
CA TYR A 53 -16.06 3.63 0.08
C TYR A 53 -17.29 3.66 -0.84
N LEU A 54 -17.14 4.13 -2.08
CA LEU A 54 -18.23 4.15 -3.07
C LEU A 54 -18.67 2.75 -3.51
N ALA A 55 -17.83 1.73 -3.29
CA ALA A 55 -18.09 0.32 -3.58
C ALA A 55 -18.50 0.05 -5.05
N ASP A 56 -18.00 0.86 -5.98
CA ASP A 56 -18.31 0.83 -7.41
C ASP A 56 -17.07 0.63 -8.30
N GLY A 57 -15.92 0.30 -7.71
CA GLY A 57 -14.64 0.13 -8.38
C GLY A 57 -13.92 1.45 -8.68
N SER A 58 -14.37 2.58 -8.12
CA SER A 58 -13.72 3.88 -8.33
C SER A 58 -12.32 3.96 -7.70
N GLU A 59 -11.94 3.05 -6.81
CA GLU A 59 -10.56 2.85 -6.37
C GLU A 59 -9.59 2.48 -7.51
N TYR A 60 -10.11 2.13 -8.69
CA TYR A 60 -9.35 1.92 -9.92
C TYR A 60 -9.65 2.94 -11.04
N ARG A 61 -10.35 4.04 -10.72
CA ARG A 61 -10.69 5.11 -11.69
C ARG A 61 -10.36 6.53 -11.21
N GLY A 62 -10.50 6.83 -9.92
CA GLY A 62 -10.40 8.20 -9.41
C GLY A 62 -11.58 9.10 -9.80
N ASN A 63 -11.37 10.41 -9.79
CA ASN A 63 -12.31 11.48 -10.20
C ASN A 63 -13.73 11.36 -9.60
N TYR A 64 -13.82 11.39 -8.28
CA TYR A 64 -15.07 11.18 -7.53
C TYR A 64 -16.05 12.37 -7.56
N GLY A 65 -15.67 13.50 -8.16
CA GLY A 65 -16.50 14.71 -8.20
C GLY A 65 -16.64 15.44 -6.85
N ILE A 66 -15.73 15.21 -5.90
CA ILE A 66 -15.73 15.84 -4.57
C ILE A 66 -14.56 16.83 -4.38
N THR A 67 -14.69 17.73 -3.40
CA THR A 67 -13.66 18.74 -3.06
C THR A 67 -12.52 18.17 -2.22
N ASP A 68 -11.43 18.92 -2.11
CA ASP A 68 -10.30 18.56 -1.23
C ASP A 68 -10.72 18.55 0.24
N GLU A 69 -11.58 19.48 0.66
CA GLU A 69 -12.13 19.52 2.01
C GLU A 69 -12.95 18.26 2.33
N GLN A 70 -13.74 17.77 1.38
CA GLN A 70 -14.51 16.54 1.57
C GLN A 70 -13.61 15.30 1.67
N LEU A 71 -12.54 15.23 0.86
CA LEU A 71 -11.52 14.19 1.00
C LEU A 71 -10.82 14.28 2.36
N LYS A 72 -10.51 15.50 2.81
CA LYS A 72 -9.88 15.73 4.11
C LYS A 72 -10.77 15.26 5.25
N GLU A 73 -12.04 15.66 5.25
CA GLU A 73 -13.03 15.22 6.24
C GLU A 73 -13.20 13.70 6.26
N PHE A 74 -13.20 13.06 5.09
CA PHE A 74 -13.31 11.60 4.98
C PHE A 74 -12.11 10.86 5.59
N HIS A 75 -10.89 11.29 5.26
CA HIS A 75 -9.67 10.57 5.67
C HIS A 75 -9.24 10.87 7.09
N LYS A 76 -9.38 12.14 7.52
CA LYS A 76 -8.77 12.67 8.74
C LYS A 76 -9.05 11.81 9.96
N ARG A 77 -10.32 11.52 10.22
CA ARG A 77 -10.69 10.78 11.43
C ARG A 77 -10.09 9.38 11.43
N ARG A 78 -10.15 8.65 10.31
CA ARG A 78 -9.56 7.31 10.21
C ARG A 78 -8.05 7.32 10.44
N VAL A 79 -7.33 8.30 9.91
CA VAL A 79 -5.88 8.45 10.13
C VAL A 79 -5.55 8.64 11.60
N GLU A 80 -6.29 9.52 12.30
CA GLU A 80 -6.14 9.71 13.75
C GLU A 80 -6.37 8.41 14.52
N LEU A 81 -7.44 7.68 14.19
CA LEU A 81 -7.78 6.40 14.84
C LEU A 81 -6.69 5.35 14.69
N LEU A 82 -6.10 5.23 13.50
CA LEU A 82 -5.03 4.29 13.21
C LEU A 82 -3.78 4.64 14.02
N HIS A 83 -3.41 5.92 14.08
CA HIS A 83 -2.28 6.39 14.86
C HIS A 83 -2.51 6.21 16.37
N GLU A 84 -3.66 6.66 16.90
CA GLU A 84 -4.06 6.51 18.31
C GLU A 84 -4.02 5.05 18.77
N ALA A 85 -4.33 4.11 17.88
CA ALA A 85 -4.33 2.69 18.17
C ALA A 85 -2.92 2.05 18.17
N GLY A 86 -1.89 2.78 17.75
CA GLY A 86 -0.49 2.34 17.79
C GLY A 86 0.10 1.90 16.46
N ALA A 87 -0.46 2.32 15.32
CA ALA A 87 0.19 2.10 14.02
C ALA A 87 1.53 2.87 13.97
N ASP A 88 2.60 2.22 13.52
CA ASP A 88 3.93 2.81 13.42
C ASP A 88 4.02 3.80 12.24
N ILE A 89 3.33 3.47 11.13
CA ILE A 89 3.27 4.27 9.90
C ILE A 89 1.85 4.19 9.35
N ILE A 90 1.32 5.30 8.85
CA ILE A 90 0.05 5.32 8.12
C ILE A 90 0.28 4.90 6.67
N LEU A 91 -0.45 3.89 6.21
CA LEU A 91 -0.36 3.40 4.83
C LEU A 91 -1.59 3.87 4.04
N PHE A 92 -1.42 4.90 3.22
CA PHE A 92 -2.40 5.28 2.20
C PHE A 92 -2.22 4.37 1.00
N GLU A 93 -3.12 3.40 0.82
CA GLU A 93 -2.94 2.34 -0.18
C GLU A 93 -4.03 2.30 -1.23
N THR A 94 -3.67 1.79 -2.41
CA THR A 94 -4.56 1.68 -3.56
C THR A 94 -5.08 3.04 -4.05
N VAL A 95 -4.29 4.09 -3.83
CA VAL A 95 -4.70 5.47 -4.16
C VAL A 95 -4.68 5.65 -5.68
N PRO A 96 -5.82 5.91 -6.35
CA PRO A 96 -5.83 6.03 -7.80
C PRO A 96 -5.50 7.45 -8.29
N SER A 97 -5.54 8.45 -7.39
CA SER A 97 -5.53 9.88 -7.71
C SER A 97 -4.35 10.60 -7.06
N LEU A 98 -3.64 11.44 -7.84
CA LEU A 98 -2.62 12.33 -7.29
C LEU A 98 -3.23 13.42 -6.39
N LYS A 99 -4.45 13.86 -6.70
CA LYS A 99 -5.17 14.86 -5.90
C LYS A 99 -5.47 14.29 -4.51
N GLU A 100 -6.01 13.09 -4.44
CA GLU A 100 -6.27 12.41 -3.15
C GLU A 100 -4.99 12.17 -2.36
N ALA A 101 -3.93 11.66 -3.01
CA ALA A 101 -2.64 11.43 -2.36
C ALA A 101 -2.05 12.71 -1.72
N LYS A 102 -2.27 13.88 -2.34
CA LYS A 102 -1.86 15.18 -1.77
C LYS A 102 -2.63 15.52 -0.51
N VAL A 103 -3.95 15.33 -0.51
CA VAL A 103 -4.80 15.57 0.67
C VAL A 103 -4.43 14.62 1.82
N GLU A 104 -4.20 13.35 1.51
CA GLU A 104 -3.75 12.34 2.48
C GLU A 104 -2.37 12.71 3.08
N ALA A 105 -1.42 13.12 2.24
CA ALA A 105 -0.12 13.62 2.69
C ALA A 105 -0.25 14.84 3.58
N GLU A 106 -1.08 15.82 3.21
CA GLU A 106 -1.32 17.02 4.02
C GLU A 106 -1.85 16.68 5.41
N ILE A 107 -2.74 15.69 5.53
CA ILE A 107 -3.23 15.22 6.83
C ILE A 107 -2.08 14.63 7.66
N ALA A 108 -1.29 13.72 7.08
CA ALA A 108 -0.20 13.08 7.82
C ALA A 108 0.88 14.09 8.25
N GLU A 109 1.25 15.02 7.36
CA GLU A 109 2.21 16.09 7.64
C GLU A 109 1.69 17.08 8.69
N GLU A 110 0.40 17.46 8.67
CA GLU A 110 -0.22 18.33 9.69
C GLU A 110 -0.06 17.76 11.11
N TYR A 111 -0.12 16.44 11.24
CA TYR A 111 0.01 15.75 12.51
C TYR A 111 1.42 15.23 12.83
N GLY A 112 2.35 15.32 11.87
CA GLY A 112 3.70 14.77 12.02
C GLY A 112 3.74 13.23 12.08
N TYR A 113 2.78 12.56 11.43
CA TYR A 113 2.72 11.10 11.37
C TYR A 113 3.54 10.59 10.20
N ASP A 114 4.42 9.63 10.47
CA ASP A 114 5.14 8.94 9.40
C ASP A 114 4.17 8.14 8.52
N TYR A 115 4.34 8.21 7.20
CA TYR A 115 3.39 7.62 6.26
C TYR A 115 4.03 7.05 4.98
N TRP A 116 3.25 6.22 4.29
CA TRP A 116 3.55 5.64 2.98
C TRP A 116 2.35 5.86 2.06
N ILE A 117 2.59 6.41 0.86
CA ILE A 117 1.62 6.44 -0.25
C ILE A 117 1.89 5.32 -1.25
N SER A 118 0.91 4.47 -1.52
CA SER A 118 0.96 3.43 -2.54
C SER A 118 -0.17 3.62 -3.56
N PHE A 119 0.21 3.78 -4.84
CA PHE A 119 -0.72 4.03 -5.93
C PHE A 119 -1.27 2.74 -6.55
N SER A 120 -2.51 2.79 -7.04
CA SER A 120 -3.02 1.82 -8.01
C SER A 120 -2.76 2.32 -9.44
N CYS A 121 -2.35 1.42 -10.35
CA CYS A 121 -1.94 1.79 -11.70
C CYS A 121 -2.64 0.99 -12.80
N LEU A 122 -2.96 1.66 -13.91
CA LEU A 122 -3.59 1.06 -15.09
C LEU A 122 -2.56 0.46 -16.07
N SER A 123 -1.31 0.92 -16.02
CA SER A 123 -0.23 0.45 -16.88
C SER A 123 1.12 0.60 -16.19
N GLU A 124 2.20 0.29 -16.91
CA GLU A 124 3.57 0.45 -16.43
C GLU A 124 4.05 1.91 -16.25
N ASN A 125 3.21 2.93 -16.56
CA ASN A 125 3.59 4.34 -16.48
C ASN A 125 2.56 5.29 -15.86
N ILE A 126 1.28 4.88 -15.71
CA ILE A 126 0.20 5.78 -15.28
C ILE A 126 -0.61 5.19 -14.11
N ILE A 127 -0.99 6.05 -13.17
CA ILE A 127 -1.92 5.70 -12.08
C ILE A 127 -3.34 5.54 -12.64
N CYS A 128 -4.25 5.00 -11.83
CA CYS A 128 -5.62 4.71 -12.24
C CYS A 128 -6.44 5.93 -12.70
N GLU A 129 -6.21 7.11 -12.15
CA GLU A 129 -6.83 8.36 -12.62
C GLU A 129 -6.19 8.92 -13.91
N GLY A 130 -5.05 8.35 -14.33
CA GLY A 130 -4.38 8.70 -15.59
C GLY A 130 -3.17 9.61 -15.45
N THR A 131 -2.84 10.08 -14.24
CA THR A 131 -1.61 10.86 -13.99
C THR A 131 -0.37 9.97 -14.17
N PRO A 132 0.71 10.43 -14.83
CA PRO A 132 1.96 9.67 -14.90
C PRO A 132 2.56 9.44 -13.52
N ILE A 133 3.02 8.21 -13.23
CA ILE A 133 3.63 7.89 -11.91
C ILE A 133 4.90 8.71 -11.65
N ALA A 134 5.61 9.13 -12.71
CA ALA A 134 6.76 10.02 -12.63
C ALA A 134 6.39 11.40 -12.07
N GLU A 135 5.19 11.91 -12.39
CA GLU A 135 4.67 13.16 -11.85
C GLU A 135 4.31 13.02 -10.37
N CYS A 136 3.74 11.89 -9.97
CA CYS A 136 3.50 11.55 -8.57
C CYS A 136 4.83 11.52 -7.79
N ALA A 137 5.83 10.80 -8.27
CA ALA A 137 7.16 10.74 -7.65
C ALA A 137 7.81 12.12 -7.53
N THR A 138 7.77 12.94 -8.59
CA THR A 138 8.31 14.31 -8.57
C THR A 138 7.59 15.19 -7.56
N THR A 139 6.26 15.07 -7.47
CA THR A 139 5.43 15.83 -6.53
C THR A 139 5.89 15.58 -5.10
N PHE A 140 6.12 14.32 -4.73
CA PHE A 140 6.44 13.94 -3.36
C PHE A 140 7.94 14.00 -3.03
N ALA A 141 8.80 14.29 -4.01
CA ALA A 141 10.25 14.25 -3.84
C ALA A 141 10.81 15.22 -2.77
N LYS A 142 10.10 16.31 -2.46
CA LYS A 142 10.51 17.34 -1.48
C LYS A 142 9.29 17.92 -0.77
N GLY A 143 9.49 18.40 0.46
CA GLY A 143 8.45 19.07 1.24
C GLY A 143 7.58 18.13 2.09
N TYR A 144 7.91 16.84 2.10
CA TYR A 144 7.18 15.80 2.84
C TYR A 144 8.13 15.01 3.76
N PRO A 145 8.61 15.60 4.88
CA PRO A 145 9.58 14.97 5.78
C PRO A 145 9.08 13.68 6.46
N HIS A 146 7.77 13.51 6.57
CA HIS A 146 7.16 12.32 7.18
C HIS A 146 6.86 11.21 6.18
N LEU A 147 6.96 11.47 4.86
CA LEU A 147 6.84 10.44 3.83
C LEU A 147 8.05 9.50 3.85
N LYS A 148 7.85 8.25 4.28
CA LYS A 148 8.92 7.24 4.40
C LYS A 148 9.04 6.33 3.22
N MET A 149 7.98 6.20 2.42
CA MET A 149 7.95 5.29 1.28
C MET A 149 6.92 5.77 0.26
N ILE A 150 7.22 5.57 -1.02
CA ILE A 150 6.26 5.70 -2.12
C ILE A 150 6.18 4.34 -2.82
N GLY A 151 5.03 4.00 -3.40
CA GLY A 151 4.88 2.65 -3.92
C GLY A 151 3.74 2.42 -4.89
N VAL A 152 3.57 1.15 -5.22
CA VAL A 152 2.49 0.64 -6.06
C VAL A 152 1.94 -0.65 -5.47
N ASN A 153 0.62 -0.74 -5.40
CA ASN A 153 -0.08 -1.95 -5.01
C ASN A 153 -1.34 -2.17 -5.84
N CYS A 154 -1.97 -3.33 -5.62
CA CYS A 154 -3.21 -3.73 -6.29
C CYS A 154 -3.16 -3.62 -7.83
N THR A 155 -1.95 -3.75 -8.39
CA THR A 155 -1.63 -3.56 -9.80
C THR A 155 -1.10 -4.89 -10.36
N LYS A 156 -1.23 -5.10 -11.68
CA LYS A 156 -0.73 -6.31 -12.35
C LYS A 156 0.79 -6.47 -12.15
N PRO A 157 1.28 -7.68 -11.80
CA PRO A 157 2.70 -7.95 -11.58
C PRO A 157 3.62 -7.48 -12.72
N GLU A 158 3.21 -7.67 -13.97
CA GLU A 158 3.97 -7.28 -15.16
C GLU A 158 4.25 -5.76 -15.27
N TYR A 159 3.45 -4.89 -14.66
CA TYR A 159 3.65 -3.43 -14.75
C TYR A 159 4.63 -2.90 -13.71
N ILE A 160 4.83 -3.63 -12.61
CA ILE A 160 5.53 -3.12 -11.43
C ILE A 160 6.99 -2.72 -11.72
N THR A 161 7.73 -3.49 -12.52
CA THR A 161 9.12 -3.17 -12.86
C THR A 161 9.24 -1.83 -13.58
N GLY A 162 8.35 -1.55 -14.55
CA GLY A 162 8.32 -0.26 -15.24
C GLY A 162 8.03 0.89 -14.29
N LEU A 163 7.04 0.70 -13.41
CA LEU A 163 6.65 1.69 -12.40
C LEU A 163 7.78 1.99 -11.40
N ILE A 164 8.51 0.96 -10.93
CA ILE A 164 9.68 1.14 -10.05
C ILE A 164 10.73 2.02 -10.73
N HIS A 165 11.06 1.75 -11.99
CA HIS A 165 12.04 2.56 -12.73
C HIS A 165 11.58 4.01 -12.85
N LYS A 166 10.30 4.25 -13.17
CA LYS A 166 9.75 5.62 -13.27
C LYS A 166 9.78 6.37 -11.96
N ILE A 167 9.46 5.72 -10.84
CA ILE A 167 9.56 6.35 -9.52
C ILE A 167 11.03 6.68 -9.21
N LYS A 168 11.93 5.71 -9.39
CA LYS A 168 13.37 5.86 -9.08
C LYS A 168 14.08 6.91 -9.93
N GLU A 169 13.64 7.12 -11.17
CA GLU A 169 14.15 8.17 -12.06
C GLU A 169 13.80 9.60 -11.55
N ASN A 170 12.80 9.73 -10.66
CA ASN A 170 12.21 11.03 -10.31
C ASN A 170 12.25 11.38 -8.80
N CYS A 171 12.57 10.43 -7.91
CA CYS A 171 12.80 10.70 -6.50
C CYS A 171 13.68 9.63 -5.82
N ASP A 172 14.31 9.98 -4.70
CA ASP A 172 15.15 9.09 -3.89
C ASP A 172 14.40 8.40 -2.73
N ILE A 173 13.08 8.58 -2.65
CA ILE A 173 12.25 7.98 -1.59
C ILE A 173 12.27 6.45 -1.76
N PRO A 174 12.42 5.67 -0.67
CA PRO A 174 12.32 4.21 -0.73
C PRO A 174 11.04 3.74 -1.45
N ILE A 175 11.16 2.70 -2.26
CA ILE A 175 10.06 2.20 -3.10
C ILE A 175 9.50 0.90 -2.51
N GLY A 176 8.22 0.88 -2.19
CA GLY A 176 7.51 -0.35 -1.78
C GLY A 176 6.57 -0.85 -2.87
N VAL A 177 6.54 -2.16 -3.11
CA VAL A 177 5.61 -2.74 -4.10
C VAL A 177 4.95 -4.00 -3.60
N TYR A 178 3.64 -4.14 -3.83
CA TYR A 178 2.90 -5.33 -3.45
C TYR A 178 1.74 -5.57 -4.43
N PRO A 179 1.99 -6.23 -5.57
CA PRO A 179 0.99 -6.45 -6.61
C PRO A 179 -0.02 -7.55 -6.26
N ASN A 180 -1.04 -7.71 -7.12
CA ASN A 180 -1.94 -8.89 -7.09
C ASN A 180 -1.17 -10.17 -7.49
N SER A 181 -1.69 -11.39 -7.26
CA SER A 181 -0.97 -12.61 -7.70
C SER A 181 -0.98 -12.87 -9.22
N GLY A 182 -1.73 -12.07 -9.99
CA GLY A 182 -1.75 -12.12 -11.47
C GLY A 182 -3.15 -12.29 -12.07
N GLU A 183 -4.16 -12.56 -11.24
CA GLU A 183 -5.56 -12.58 -11.66
C GLU A 183 -6.09 -11.16 -11.93
N GLU A 184 -7.14 -11.08 -12.75
CA GLU A 184 -7.89 -9.85 -13.03
C GLU A 184 -9.15 -9.78 -12.16
N TYR A 185 -9.48 -8.58 -11.69
CA TYR A 185 -10.68 -8.32 -10.88
C TYR A 185 -11.84 -7.80 -11.73
N ASP A 186 -13.01 -8.44 -11.60
CA ASP A 186 -14.29 -7.93 -12.14
C ASP A 186 -15.03 -7.18 -11.02
N ALA A 187 -15.04 -5.84 -11.09
CA ALA A 187 -15.72 -5.00 -10.10
C ALA A 187 -17.25 -5.11 -10.11
N VAL A 188 -17.85 -5.56 -11.22
CA VAL A 188 -19.31 -5.74 -11.33
C VAL A 188 -19.73 -7.04 -10.68
N LYS A 189 -19.00 -8.12 -10.97
CA LYS A 189 -19.28 -9.47 -10.44
C LYS A 189 -18.65 -9.72 -9.08
N LYS A 190 -17.70 -8.87 -8.66
CA LYS A 190 -16.88 -9.01 -7.45
C LYS A 190 -16.14 -10.36 -7.40
N VAL A 191 -15.59 -10.80 -8.54
CA VAL A 191 -14.83 -12.06 -8.67
C VAL A 191 -13.49 -11.83 -9.35
N TRP A 192 -12.52 -12.69 -9.00
CA TRP A 192 -11.23 -12.77 -9.66
C TRP A 192 -11.27 -13.84 -10.76
N PHE A 193 -10.66 -13.56 -11.91
CA PHE A 193 -10.59 -14.46 -13.06
C PHE A 193 -9.26 -14.28 -13.80
N GLY A 194 -8.86 -15.27 -14.62
CA GLY A 194 -7.65 -15.17 -15.45
C GLY A 194 -6.61 -16.24 -15.13
N LYS A 195 -5.53 -16.26 -15.94
CA LYS A 195 -4.43 -17.23 -15.81
C LYS A 195 -3.38 -16.72 -14.83
N GLN A 196 -2.73 -17.67 -14.16
CA GLN A 196 -1.47 -17.47 -13.46
C GLN A 196 -0.46 -16.79 -14.40
N SER A 197 0.22 -15.76 -13.90
CA SER A 197 1.17 -14.96 -14.68
C SER A 197 2.32 -15.81 -15.24
N ALA A 198 3.03 -15.30 -16.25
CA ALA A 198 4.09 -16.02 -16.96
C ALA A 198 5.31 -16.36 -16.09
N LEU A 199 5.52 -15.61 -15.01
CA LEU A 199 6.57 -15.84 -14.00
C LEU A 199 5.95 -16.25 -12.67
N SER A 200 6.71 -16.96 -11.84
CA SER A 200 6.33 -17.19 -10.44
C SER A 200 6.40 -15.88 -9.63
N PHE A 201 5.70 -15.84 -8.50
CA PHE A 201 5.74 -14.68 -7.61
C PHE A 201 7.15 -14.44 -7.06
N GLU A 202 7.91 -15.51 -6.79
CA GLU A 202 9.34 -15.43 -6.44
C GLU A 202 10.18 -14.73 -7.51
N GLN A 203 9.98 -15.06 -8.80
CA GLN A 203 10.70 -14.44 -9.91
C GLN A 203 10.34 -12.95 -10.05
N TYR A 204 9.06 -12.60 -9.90
CA TYR A 204 8.62 -11.21 -9.86
C TYR A 204 9.26 -10.45 -8.72
N ALA A 205 9.18 -10.97 -7.49
CA ALA A 205 9.75 -10.35 -6.31
C ALA A 205 11.26 -10.08 -6.46
N TYR A 206 12.01 -11.03 -7.00
CA TYR A 206 13.44 -10.86 -7.27
C TYR A 206 13.68 -9.74 -8.30
N ASN A 207 12.89 -9.69 -9.38
CA ASN A 207 13.00 -8.64 -10.38
C ASN A 207 12.69 -7.25 -9.82
N TYR A 208 11.71 -7.14 -8.92
CA TYR A 208 11.36 -5.87 -8.26
C TYR A 208 12.51 -5.34 -7.41
N MET A 209 13.13 -6.20 -6.59
CA MET A 209 14.30 -5.82 -5.77
C MET A 209 15.46 -5.37 -6.65
N LYS A 210 15.75 -6.12 -7.73
CA LYS A 210 16.78 -5.75 -8.71
C LYS A 210 16.52 -4.39 -9.38
N SER A 211 15.25 -4.04 -9.57
CA SER A 211 14.83 -2.77 -10.19
C SER A 211 14.92 -1.59 -9.21
N GLY A 212 15.00 -1.86 -7.90
CA GLY A 212 15.17 -0.85 -6.86
C GLY A 212 14.09 -0.82 -5.78
N ALA A 213 13.18 -1.81 -5.74
CA ALA A 213 12.23 -1.91 -4.64
C ALA A 213 12.97 -2.17 -3.31
N SER A 214 12.66 -1.34 -2.31
CA SER A 214 13.14 -1.44 -0.93
C SER A 214 12.25 -2.37 -0.08
N ALA A 215 10.96 -2.47 -0.42
CA ALA A 215 10.01 -3.40 0.18
C ALA A 215 9.20 -4.12 -0.91
N VAL A 216 8.94 -5.42 -0.70
CA VAL A 216 8.14 -6.25 -1.61
C VAL A 216 7.14 -7.06 -0.80
N GLY A 217 5.88 -7.11 -1.24
CA GLY A 217 4.80 -7.87 -0.61
C GLY A 217 3.79 -8.37 -1.63
N GLY A 218 2.57 -8.63 -1.18
CA GLY A 218 1.44 -9.05 -2.01
C GLY A 218 0.14 -8.35 -1.62
N CYS A 219 -0.74 -8.12 -2.59
CA CYS A 219 -2.07 -7.54 -2.39
C CYS A 219 -3.14 -8.61 -2.66
N CYS A 220 -4.11 -8.35 -3.53
CA CYS A 220 -5.20 -9.28 -3.76
C CYS A 220 -4.72 -10.63 -4.29
N THR A 221 -5.47 -11.67 -3.91
CA THR A 221 -5.23 -13.09 -4.25
C THR A 221 -3.87 -13.67 -3.78
N THR A 222 -3.05 -12.87 -3.09
CA THR A 222 -1.84 -13.34 -2.43
C THR A 222 -2.15 -14.02 -1.09
N VAL A 223 -1.25 -14.90 -0.65
CA VAL A 223 -1.39 -15.75 0.55
C VAL A 223 -0.01 -15.99 1.16
N ALA A 224 0.08 -16.63 2.34
CA ALA A 224 1.33 -16.90 3.04
C ALA A 224 2.43 -17.53 2.15
N LYS A 225 2.06 -18.47 1.27
CA LYS A 225 3.00 -19.09 0.30
C LYS A 225 3.69 -18.05 -0.60
N HIS A 226 2.97 -17.00 -1.02
CA HIS A 226 3.54 -15.92 -1.83
C HIS A 226 4.52 -15.08 -1.00
N VAL A 227 4.26 -14.89 0.29
CA VAL A 227 5.21 -14.20 1.21
C VAL A 227 6.48 -15.03 1.39
N GLU A 228 6.38 -16.36 1.51
CA GLU A 228 7.55 -17.25 1.52
C GLU A 228 8.36 -17.16 0.23
N GLU A 229 7.69 -17.06 -0.92
CA GLU A 229 8.32 -16.80 -2.22
C GLU A 229 9.10 -15.48 -2.24
N VAL A 230 8.54 -14.41 -1.68
CA VAL A 230 9.27 -13.12 -1.51
C VAL A 230 10.49 -13.28 -0.61
N VAL A 231 10.38 -14.04 0.49
CA VAL A 231 11.51 -14.30 1.40
C VAL A 231 12.64 -15.07 0.70
N ARG A 232 12.31 -16.07 -0.13
CA ARG A 232 13.29 -16.79 -0.96
C ARG A 232 13.96 -15.87 -1.97
N ALA A 233 13.18 -15.05 -2.67
CA ALA A 233 13.68 -14.05 -3.61
C ALA A 233 14.65 -13.08 -2.94
N LYS A 234 14.30 -12.57 -1.75
CA LYS A 234 15.14 -11.66 -0.96
C LYS A 234 16.46 -12.30 -0.57
N LYS A 235 16.43 -13.57 -0.13
CA LYS A 235 17.64 -14.31 0.23
C LYS A 235 18.57 -14.42 -0.97
N ARG A 236 18.06 -14.87 -2.11
CA ARG A 236 18.81 -14.96 -3.36
C ARG A 236 19.40 -13.60 -3.79
N PHE A 237 18.58 -12.55 -3.80
CA PHE A 237 19.03 -11.20 -4.15
C PHE A 237 20.17 -10.75 -3.25
N SER A 238 20.06 -10.96 -1.93
CA SER A 238 21.08 -10.57 -0.96
C SER A 238 22.39 -11.35 -1.09
N GLU A 239 22.33 -12.60 -1.53
CA GLU A 239 23.52 -13.44 -1.77
C GLU A 239 24.29 -13.00 -3.01
N GLU A 240 23.60 -12.53 -4.06
CA GLU A 240 24.21 -12.07 -5.31
C GLU A 240 24.80 -10.65 -5.22
N GLN A 241 24.47 -9.87 -4.18
CA GLN A 241 25.03 -8.53 -3.94
C GLN A 241 26.29 -8.55 -3.05
N LYS A 242 26.70 -9.71 -2.53
CA LYS A 242 27.91 -9.88 -1.72
C LYS A 242 29.11 -10.26 -2.58
#